data_AF-A0A6A7GD07-F1
#
_entry.id   AF-A0A6A7GD07-F1
#
_cell.length_a   1.000
_cell.length_b   1.000
_cell.length_c   1.000
_cell.angle_alpha   90.00
_cell.angle_beta   90.00
_cell.angle_gamma   90.00
#
_symmetry.space_group_name_H-M   'P 1'
#
loop_
_entity.id
_entity.type
_entity.pdbx_description
1 polymer ?
#
loop_
_entity_poly.entity_id
_entity_poly.type
_entity_poly.pdbx_seq_one_letter_code
_entity_poly.pdbx_strand_id
1 'polypeptide(L)'
;MGYALAEAAKTLGANVILVSGPTNLERPKEVEFIPVKSAIEMYEAVFSKFEEVDIAIACAAVADYRIKEYSTSKIKKSDGDLTFELSRNPDILMEMGVRKINQHLIGFAAESNDLVENAIKKLDKKNLNLIV
;
A
#
# COMPACT_ATOMS: atom_id res chain seq x y z
N MET A 1 2.15 7.03 10.37
CA MET A 1 1.04 6.14 10.75
C MET A 1 1.46 4.66 10.70
N GLY A 2 1.68 4.07 9.53
CA GLY A 2 1.98 2.63 9.41
C GLY A 2 3.12 2.10 10.29
N TYR A 3 4.19 2.87 10.44
CA TYR A 3 5.33 2.51 11.30
C TYR A 3 4.96 2.42 12.78
N ALA A 4 4.11 3.34 13.28
CA ALA A 4 3.64 3.31 14.66
C ALA A 4 2.70 2.12 14.92
N LEU A 5 1.90 1.73 13.91
CA LEU A 5 1.08 0.51 13.99
C LEU A 5 1.95 -0.75 14.04
N ALA A 6 3.00 -0.80 13.21
CA ALA A 6 3.95 -1.91 13.21
C ALA A 6 4.68 -2.04 14.56
N GLU A 7 5.12 -0.91 15.14
CA GLU A 7 5.75 -0.88 16.45
C GLU A 7 4.78 -1.31 17.56
N ALA A 8 3.56 -0.76 17.58
CA ALA A 8 2.54 -1.13 18.57
C ALA A 8 2.17 -2.62 18.49
N ALA A 9 1.97 -3.16 17.28
CA ALA A 9 1.70 -4.59 17.09
C ALA A 9 2.85 -5.46 17.60
N LYS A 10 4.10 -5.05 17.33
CA LYS A 10 5.29 -5.74 17.83
C LYS A 10 5.37 -5.70 19.35
N THR A 11 5.12 -4.55 19.97
CA THR A 11 5.09 -4.40 21.44
C THR A 11 4.03 -5.29 22.09
N LEU A 12 2.91 -5.53 21.40
CA LEU A 12 1.85 -6.44 21.84
C LEU A 12 2.15 -7.92 21.56
N GLY A 13 3.32 -8.25 21.02
CA GLY A 13 3.80 -9.62 20.82
C GLY A 13 3.53 -10.21 19.44
N ALA A 14 3.06 -9.42 18.47
CA ALA A 14 2.86 -9.90 17.11
C ALA A 14 4.20 -10.12 16.37
N ASN A 15 4.20 -11.08 15.45
CA ASN A 15 5.21 -11.16 14.39
C ASN A 15 4.81 -10.18 13.29
N VAL A 16 5.66 -9.19 13.00
CA VAL A 16 5.30 -8.07 12.12
C VAL A 16 6.16 -8.08 10.87
N ILE A 17 5.48 -8.06 9.72
CA ILE A 17 6.07 -7.80 8.41
C ILE A 17 5.65 -6.39 7.99
N LEU A 18 6.63 -5.51 7.75
CA LEU A 18 6.43 -4.14 7.31
C LEU A 18 6.93 -3.99 5.88
N VAL A 19 6.00 -3.99 4.91
CA VAL A 19 6.27 -3.58 3.53
C VAL A 19 6.17 -2.06 3.47
N SER A 20 7.25 -1.38 3.06
CA SER A 20 7.28 0.09 3.06
C SER A 20 7.89 0.69 1.82
N GLY A 21 7.22 1.72 1.30
CA GLY A 21 7.80 2.68 0.37
C GLY A 21 8.91 3.52 1.00
N PRO A 22 9.59 4.39 0.21
CA PRO A 22 10.59 5.32 0.72
C PRO A 22 10.01 6.29 1.74
N THR A 23 10.68 6.44 2.88
CA THR A 23 10.30 7.37 3.95
C THR A 23 11.51 7.77 4.79
N ASN A 24 11.40 8.90 5.51
CA ASN A 24 12.41 9.38 6.44
C ASN A 24 12.24 8.84 7.86
N LEU A 25 11.27 7.94 8.07
CA LEU A 25 11.01 7.34 9.38
C LEU A 25 12.03 6.25 9.69
N GLU A 26 12.46 6.20 10.96
CA GLU A 26 13.28 5.11 11.46
C GLU A 26 12.51 3.79 11.46
N ARG A 27 13.17 2.72 11.02
CA ARG A 27 12.56 1.38 10.96
C ARG A 27 12.31 0.88 12.38
N PRO A 28 11.10 0.35 12.69
CA PRO A 28 10.86 -0.29 13.97
C PRO A 28 11.86 -1.44 14.19
N LYS A 29 12.26 -1.65 15.43
CA LYS A 29 13.15 -2.76 15.79
C LYS A 29 12.37 -4.08 15.75
N GLU A 30 13.07 -5.17 15.43
CA GLU A 30 12.54 -6.54 15.55
C GLU A 30 11.27 -6.83 14.71
N VAL A 31 11.09 -6.09 13.61
CA VAL A 31 10.10 -6.37 12.56
C VAL A 31 10.82 -6.83 11.28
N GLU A 32 10.20 -7.73 10.52
CA GLU A 32 10.68 -8.05 9.17
C GLU A 32 10.38 -6.85 8.27
N PHE A 33 11.40 -6.24 7.67
CA PHE A 33 11.25 -5.04 6.88
C PHE A 33 11.52 -5.30 5.40
N ILE A 34 10.51 -5.04 4.55
CA ILE A 34 10.58 -5.22 3.11
C ILE A 34 10.49 -3.84 2.42
N PRO A 35 11.63 -3.26 2.00
CA PRO A 35 11.62 -1.99 1.28
C PRO A 35 11.16 -2.18 -0.16
N VAL A 36 10.30 -1.27 -0.62
CA VAL A 36 9.83 -1.18 -2.00
C VAL A 36 9.91 0.26 -2.50
N LYS A 37 9.97 0.46 -3.81
CA LYS A 37 10.02 1.78 -4.44
C LYS A 37 8.85 2.05 -5.36
N SER A 38 8.19 1.01 -5.87
CA SER A 38 7.08 1.14 -6.81
C SER A 38 5.84 0.40 -6.32
N ALA A 39 4.68 0.76 -6.88
CA ALA A 39 3.44 0.04 -6.62
C ALA A 39 3.50 -1.43 -7.08
N ILE A 40 4.27 -1.73 -8.12
CA ILE A 40 4.48 -3.11 -8.61
C ILE A 40 5.32 -3.91 -7.62
N GLU A 41 6.45 -3.36 -7.16
CA GLU A 41 7.26 -4.01 -6.12
C GLU A 41 6.46 -4.21 -4.83
N MET A 42 5.63 -3.23 -4.45
CA MET A 42 4.74 -3.37 -3.30
C MET A 42 3.70 -4.48 -3.49
N TYR A 43 3.11 -4.57 -4.68
CA TYR A 43 2.17 -5.64 -5.02
C TYR A 43 2.83 -7.02 -4.87
N GLU A 44 4.01 -7.21 -5.47
CA GLU A 44 4.76 -8.47 -5.39
C GLU A 44 5.14 -8.81 -3.95
N ALA A 45 5.68 -7.85 -3.21
CA ALA A 45 6.05 -8.01 -1.80
C ALA A 45 4.84 -8.43 -0.94
N VAL A 46 3.71 -7.73 -1.08
CA VAL A 46 2.48 -8.03 -0.34
C VAL A 46 1.99 -9.45 -0.65
N PHE A 47 1.86 -9.81 -1.93
CA PHE A 47 1.30 -11.12 -2.29
C PHE A 47 2.26 -12.29 -2.08
N SER A 48 3.57 -12.04 -1.94
CA SER A 48 4.51 -13.07 -1.49
C SER A 48 4.34 -13.47 -0.01
N LYS A 49 3.63 -12.67 0.79
CA LYS A 49 3.45 -12.88 2.24
C LYS A 49 2.00 -12.98 2.68
N PHE A 50 1.05 -12.54 1.85
CA PHE A 50 -0.35 -12.34 2.26
C PHE A 50 -1.04 -13.62 2.75
N GLU A 51 -0.69 -14.78 2.20
CA GLU A 51 -1.26 -16.07 2.63
C GLU A 51 -0.77 -16.51 4.02
N GLU A 52 0.35 -15.96 4.49
CA GLU A 52 1.00 -16.34 5.75
C GLU A 52 0.58 -15.47 6.95
N VAL A 53 -0.18 -14.40 6.72
CA VAL A 53 -0.55 -13.44 7.79
C VAL A 53 -1.98 -13.64 8.26
N ASP A 54 -2.24 -13.38 9.55
CA ASP A 54 -3.60 -13.37 10.10
C ASP A 54 -4.29 -12.00 9.93
N ILE A 55 -3.51 -10.91 9.92
CA ILE A 55 -3.99 -9.53 9.89
C ILE A 55 -3.17 -8.75 8.87
N ALA A 56 -3.85 -7.99 8.00
CA ALA A 56 -3.21 -7.14 7.01
C ALA A 56 -3.74 -5.70 7.12
N ILE A 57 -2.84 -4.75 7.33
CA ILE A 57 -3.16 -3.32 7.51
C ILE A 57 -2.61 -2.52 6.32
N ALA A 58 -3.49 -2.20 5.37
CA ALA A 58 -3.16 -1.46 4.15
C ALA A 58 -3.15 0.06 4.40
N CYS A 59 -2.08 0.55 5.02
CA CYS A 59 -1.89 1.96 5.37
C CYS A 59 -1.03 2.76 4.38
N ALA A 60 -0.40 2.10 3.40
CA ALA A 60 0.45 2.76 2.43
C ALA A 60 -0.38 3.60 1.44
N ALA A 61 0.09 4.82 1.16
CA ALA A 61 -0.47 5.67 0.11
C ALA A 61 0.10 5.24 -1.26
N VAL A 62 -0.42 4.15 -1.81
CA VAL A 62 0.02 3.60 -3.10
C VAL A 62 -0.49 4.48 -4.24
N ALA A 63 0.40 4.86 -5.15
CA ALA A 63 0.02 5.68 -6.30
C ALA A 63 -0.92 4.91 -7.25
N ASP A 64 -2.02 5.54 -7.68
CA ASP A 64 -3.00 4.94 -8.59
C ASP A 64 -2.49 4.75 -10.02
N TYR A 65 -1.47 5.51 -10.41
CA TYR A 65 -0.89 5.52 -11.74
C TYR A 65 0.64 5.42 -11.70
N ARG A 66 1.23 4.88 -12.76
CA ARG A 66 2.67 4.86 -13.04
C ARG A 66 2.94 5.37 -14.45
N ILE A 67 4.19 5.74 -14.72
CA ILE A 67 4.64 6.02 -16.08
C ILE A 67 4.40 4.78 -16.95
N LYS A 68 3.76 4.98 -18.11
CA LYS A 68 3.46 3.92 -19.06
C LYS A 68 4.74 3.35 -19.67
N GLU A 69 5.68 4.22 -20.05
CA GLU A 69 6.98 3.86 -20.63
C GLU A 69 8.12 4.57 -19.88
N TYR A 70 8.88 3.81 -19.11
CA TYR A 70 10.03 4.34 -18.37
C TYR A 70 11.21 4.60 -19.31
N SER A 71 11.73 5.82 -19.29
CA SER A 71 12.99 6.13 -19.97
C SER A 71 14.16 5.42 -19.28
N THR A 72 15.02 4.77 -20.06
CA THR A 72 16.26 4.14 -19.59
C THR A 72 17.40 5.16 -19.37
N SER A 73 17.19 6.42 -19.76
CA SER A 73 18.17 7.50 -19.61
C SER A 73 17.52 8.77 -19.08
N LYS A 74 18.35 9.66 -18.50
CA LYS A 74 17.89 10.97 -18.05
C LYS A 74 17.31 11.75 -19.24
N ILE A 75 16.01 12.04 -19.18
CA ILE A 75 15.35 12.90 -20.17
C ILE A 75 16.03 14.27 -20.10
N LYS A 76 16.63 14.70 -21.21
CA LYS A 76 17.29 16.00 -21.30
C LYS A 76 16.23 17.10 -21.40
N LYS A 77 16.57 18.29 -20.91
CA LYS A 77 15.74 19.47 -21.13
C LYS A 77 15.66 19.74 -22.64
N SER A 78 14.45 19.94 -23.13
CA SER A 78 14.14 20.39 -24.49
C SER A 78 13.27 21.63 -24.44
N ASP A 79 13.21 22.37 -25.54
CA ASP A 79 12.22 23.44 -25.70
C ASP A 79 10.82 22.82 -25.87
N GLY A 80 9.81 23.47 -25.28
CA GLY A 80 8.42 22.99 -25.27
C GLY A 80 8.01 22.19 -24.03
N ASP A 81 6.79 21.65 -24.05
CA ASP A 81 6.19 20.93 -22.93
C ASP A 81 6.62 19.46 -22.88
N LEU A 82 6.82 18.95 -21.66
CA LEU A 82 7.08 17.53 -21.42
C LEU A 82 5.76 16.82 -21.06
N THR A 83 5.40 15.81 -21.86
CA THR A 83 4.20 15.00 -21.63
C THR A 83 4.58 13.60 -21.15
N PHE A 84 3.87 13.11 -20.14
CA PHE A 84 4.00 11.73 -19.67
C PHE A 84 2.68 10.99 -19.87
N GLU A 85 2.75 9.84 -20.55
CA GLU A 85 1.64 8.89 -20.55
C GLU A 85 1.67 8.05 -19.27
N LEU A 86 0.50 7.91 -18.64
CA LEU A 86 0.32 7.16 -17.41
C LEU A 86 -0.53 5.91 -17.63
N SER A 87 -0.17 4.84 -16.95
CA SER A 87 -0.92 3.58 -16.86
C SER A 87 -1.37 3.34 -15.42
N ARG A 88 -2.55 2.75 -15.24
CA ARG A 88 -3.07 2.43 -13.90
C ARG A 88 -2.20 1.38 -13.21
N ASN A 89 -1.93 1.57 -11.93
CA ASN A 89 -1.32 0.56 -11.07
C ASN A 89 -2.35 -0.51 -10.65
N PRO A 90 -1.87 -1.70 -10.27
CA PRO A 90 -2.73 -2.70 -9.66
C PRO A 90 -3.28 -2.17 -8.34
N ASP A 91 -4.54 -2.46 -8.09
CA ASP A 91 -5.22 -2.08 -6.87
C ASP A 91 -4.96 -3.15 -5.80
N ILE A 92 -3.86 -2.99 -5.06
CA ILE A 92 -3.37 -3.98 -4.09
C ILE A 92 -4.47 -4.32 -3.07
N LEU A 93 -5.16 -3.31 -2.53
CA LEU A 93 -6.20 -3.51 -1.52
C LEU A 93 -7.41 -4.25 -2.07
N MET A 94 -7.81 -3.99 -3.33
CA MET A 94 -8.86 -4.79 -3.98
C MET A 94 -8.46 -6.25 -4.07
N GLU A 95 -7.26 -6.50 -4.57
CA GLU A 95 -6.77 -7.84 -4.83
C GLU A 95 -6.60 -8.62 -3.50
N MET A 96 -6.17 -7.96 -2.42
CA MET A 96 -6.17 -8.54 -1.07
C MET A 96 -7.58 -8.94 -0.64
N GLY A 97 -8.59 -8.09 -0.88
CA GLY A 97 -9.98 -8.40 -0.58
C GLY A 97 -10.54 -9.59 -1.36
N VAL A 98 -10.09 -9.78 -2.61
CA VAL A 98 -10.45 -10.92 -3.47
C VAL A 98 -9.75 -12.20 -3.00
N ARG A 99 -8.47 -12.14 -2.63
CA ARG A 99 -7.66 -13.30 -2.22
C ARG A 99 -7.84 -13.70 -0.76
N LYS A 100 -8.40 -12.81 0.06
CA LYS A 100 -8.60 -13.03 1.49
C LYS A 100 -9.43 -14.30 1.71
N ILE A 101 -8.89 -15.21 2.53
CA ILE A 101 -9.56 -16.44 2.96
C ILE A 101 -10.03 -16.27 4.41
N ASN A 102 -9.09 -15.96 5.30
CA ASN A 102 -9.30 -15.83 6.74
C ASN A 102 -8.64 -14.57 7.34
N GLN A 103 -7.91 -13.79 6.54
CA GLN A 103 -7.20 -12.60 7.00
C GLN A 103 -8.16 -11.52 7.49
N HIS A 104 -7.83 -10.85 8.59
CA HIS A 104 -8.46 -9.59 8.96
C HIS A 104 -7.83 -8.46 8.15
N LEU A 105 -8.58 -7.92 7.20
CA LEU A 105 -8.11 -6.90 6.26
C LEU A 105 -8.59 -5.52 6.70
N ILE A 106 -7.65 -4.63 6.99
CA ILE A 106 -7.89 -3.26 7.43
C ILE A 106 -7.40 -2.30 6.35
N GLY A 107 -8.29 -1.41 5.89
CA GLY A 107 -7.96 -0.34 4.95
C GLY A 107 -7.95 1.03 5.61
N PHE A 108 -7.46 2.03 4.89
CA PHE A 108 -7.51 3.43 5.28
C PHE A 108 -8.33 4.23 4.25
N ALA A 109 -9.12 5.19 4.73
CA ALA A 109 -9.83 6.17 3.91
C ALA A 109 -9.42 7.59 4.33
N ALA A 110 -8.72 8.28 3.44
CA ALA A 110 -8.49 9.71 3.54
C ALA A 110 -9.32 10.39 2.44
N GLU A 111 -10.57 10.72 2.74
CA GLU A 111 -11.50 11.36 1.81
C GLU A 111 -11.71 12.82 2.19
N SER A 112 -11.78 13.70 1.19
CA SER A 112 -11.97 15.14 1.40
C SER A 112 -13.45 15.53 1.55
N ASN A 113 -14.37 14.72 1.01
CA ASN A 113 -15.81 14.95 1.02
C ASN A 113 -16.54 13.63 1.31
N ASP A 114 -17.72 13.72 1.95
CA ASP A 114 -18.62 12.59 2.22
C ASP A 114 -17.90 11.36 2.82
N LEU A 115 -17.00 11.62 3.78
CA LEU A 115 -16.05 10.64 4.35
C LEU A 115 -16.72 9.33 4.75
N VAL A 116 -17.82 9.39 5.51
CA VAL A 116 -18.50 8.20 6.04
C VAL A 116 -19.09 7.35 4.91
N GLU A 117 -19.77 7.98 3.95
CA GLU A 117 -20.39 7.27 2.84
C GLU A 117 -19.34 6.61 1.93
N ASN A 118 -18.27 7.34 1.60
CA ASN A 118 -17.17 6.83 0.78
C ASN A 118 -16.39 5.73 1.51
N ALA A 119 -16.18 5.87 2.83
CA ALA A 119 -15.55 4.85 3.65
C ALA A 119 -16.37 3.54 3.69
N ILE A 120 -17.70 3.61 3.86
CA ILE A 120 -18.59 2.43 3.84
C ILE A 120 -18.55 1.77 2.46
N LYS A 121 -18.69 2.55 1.38
CA LYS A 121 -18.58 2.02 0.01
C LYS A 121 -17.23 1.33 -0.23
N LYS A 122 -16.14 1.89 0.29
CA LYS A 122 -14.80 1.31 0.17
C LYS A 122 -14.65 0.04 0.99
N LEU A 123 -15.20 0.00 2.21
CA LEU A 123 -15.23 -1.17 3.09
C LEU A 123 -15.88 -2.36 2.36
N ASP A 124 -17.08 -2.16 1.84
CA ASP A 124 -17.85 -3.21 1.15
C ASP A 124 -17.17 -3.61 -0.16
N LYS A 125 -16.81 -2.64 -1.00
CA LYS A 125 -16.20 -2.87 -2.31
C LYS A 125 -14.88 -3.64 -2.22
N LYS A 126 -14.12 -3.45 -1.14
CA LYS A 126 -12.78 -4.04 -0.94
C LYS A 126 -12.78 -5.23 0.02
N ASN A 127 -13.95 -5.70 0.46
CA ASN A 127 -14.07 -6.83 1.39
C ASN A 127 -13.24 -6.66 2.68
N LEU A 128 -13.25 -5.45 3.25
CA LEU A 128 -12.50 -5.11 4.46
C LEU A 128 -13.27 -5.52 5.70
N ASN A 129 -12.54 -5.87 6.76
CA ASN A 129 -13.11 -6.04 8.11
C ASN A 129 -13.22 -4.71 8.84
N LEU A 130 -12.33 -3.77 8.55
CA LEU A 130 -12.26 -2.47 9.21
C LEU A 130 -11.71 -1.40 8.26
N ILE A 131 -12.17 -0.17 8.43
CA ILE A 131 -11.63 1.01 7.75
C ILE A 131 -11.29 2.09 8.78
N VAL A 132 -10.10 2.66 8.64
CA VAL A 132 -9.58 3.77 9.47
C VAL A 132 -9.66 5.08 8.71
#